data_AF-A0A2E5JN71-F1
#
_entry.id   AF-A0A2E5JN71-F1
#
_cell.length_a   1.000
_cell.length_b   1.000
_cell.length_c   1.000
_cell.angle_alpha   90.00
_cell.angle_beta   90.00
_cell.angle_gamma   90.00
#
_symmetry.space_group_name_H-M   'P 1'
#
loop_
_entity.id
_entity.type
_entity.pdbx_description
1 polymer ?
#
loop_
_entity_poly.entity_id
_entity_poly.type
_entity_poly.pdbx_seq_one_letter_code
_entity_poly.pdbx_strand_id
1 'polypeptide(L)'
;MPLNNAILFLITITASLTILNANYNQSLILKKESSNSIDEYSINSNDLILIKCKNKIFPDPKFLGGQFIGTKDNYIFFETKTLLGRKSLESVNLNDIEAVYAGNVRTWKDLHRKWSLYLSLLIIPGSIEMGNSSYVTDGVSKEFAAISAWSMFSMLSYLTYAPIISSIDFNKRNRNAIKFIIGPDHWSIN
;
A
#
# COMPACT_ATOMS: atom_id res chain seq x y z
N MET A 1 25.94 -4.82 26.57
CA MET A 1 25.14 -3.87 25.74
C MET A 1 23.68 -4.04 26.11
N PRO A 2 22.94 -2.98 26.48
CA PRO A 2 21.57 -3.15 26.96
C PRO A 2 20.65 -3.53 25.80
N LEU A 3 19.92 -4.62 25.98
CA LEU A 3 18.98 -5.24 25.03
C LEU A 3 17.93 -4.27 24.45
N ASN A 4 17.64 -3.17 25.17
CA ASN A 4 16.79 -2.07 24.71
C ASN A 4 17.27 -1.46 23.38
N ASN A 5 18.58 -1.34 23.18
CA ASN A 5 19.12 -0.79 21.94
C ASN A 5 18.95 -1.78 20.77
N ALA A 6 18.94 -3.09 21.03
CA ALA A 6 18.78 -4.10 19.99
C ALA A 6 17.34 -4.19 19.46
N ILE A 7 16.35 -4.03 20.32
CA ILE A 7 14.92 -3.99 19.94
C ILE A 7 14.62 -2.70 19.17
N LEU A 8 15.11 -1.55 19.66
CA LEU A 8 14.98 -0.29 18.95
C LEU A 8 15.68 -0.34 17.59
N PHE A 9 16.86 -0.98 17.52
CA PHE A 9 17.64 -1.18 16.30
C PHE A 9 16.92 -2.06 15.26
N LEU A 10 16.29 -3.16 15.69
CA LEU A 10 15.46 -4.03 14.83
C LEU A 10 14.20 -3.31 14.31
N ILE A 11 13.60 -2.45 15.13
CA ILE A 11 12.46 -1.59 14.75
C ILE A 11 12.91 -0.51 13.76
N THR A 12 14.09 0.10 13.95
CA THR A 12 14.62 1.08 12.98
C THR A 12 15.08 0.47 11.67
N ILE A 13 15.68 -0.74 11.67
CA ILE A 13 16.09 -1.43 10.44
C ILE A 13 14.87 -1.84 9.60
N THR A 14 13.78 -2.25 10.24
CA THR A 14 12.52 -2.52 9.55
C THR A 14 11.84 -1.24 9.04
N ALA A 15 12.07 -0.10 9.69
CA ALA A 15 11.59 1.22 9.25
C ALA A 15 12.44 1.86 8.13
N SER A 16 13.74 1.54 8.02
CA SER A 16 14.68 2.21 7.12
C SER A 16 14.87 1.54 5.75
N LEU A 17 14.11 0.49 5.41
CA LEU A 17 14.29 -0.23 4.15
C LEU A 17 13.48 0.38 2.97
N THR A 18 13.83 1.60 2.61
CA THR A 18 13.58 2.18 1.28
C THR A 18 14.81 3.02 0.94
N ILE A 19 15.54 2.80 -0.15
CA ILE A 19 15.22 3.23 -1.51
C ILE A 19 16.26 2.59 -2.43
N LEU A 20 15.83 1.85 -3.45
CA LEU A 20 16.60 1.64 -4.68
C LEU A 20 15.62 1.78 -5.85
N ASN A 21 15.73 2.90 -6.56
CA ASN A 21 15.01 3.17 -7.79
C ASN A 21 15.69 2.39 -8.91
N ALA A 22 14.97 1.44 -9.51
CA ALA A 22 15.33 0.96 -10.83
C ALA A 22 14.83 2.02 -11.81
N ASN A 23 15.73 2.66 -12.55
CA ASN A 23 15.36 3.63 -13.58
C ASN A 23 14.83 2.86 -14.78
N TYR A 24 13.51 2.79 -14.89
CA TYR A 24 12.86 2.45 -16.15
C TYR A 24 12.59 3.76 -16.89
N ASN A 25 12.88 3.85 -18.19
CA ASN A 25 12.63 5.06 -18.99
C ASN A 25 11.34 4.94 -19.81
N GLN A 26 10.32 4.25 -19.28
CA GLN A 26 9.04 4.07 -19.97
C GLN A 26 7.97 4.96 -19.36
N SER A 27 7.09 5.47 -20.22
CA SER A 27 5.92 6.26 -19.84
C SER A 27 4.66 5.61 -20.39
N LEU A 28 3.62 5.52 -19.57
CA LEU A 28 2.29 5.15 -19.98
C LEU A 28 1.59 6.41 -20.51
N ILE A 29 1.23 6.40 -21.79
CA ILE A 29 0.51 7.51 -22.43
C ILE A 29 -0.98 7.19 -22.44
N LEU A 30 -1.75 8.04 -21.79
CA LEU A 30 -3.21 8.03 -21.83
C LEU A 30 -3.65 9.09 -22.83
N LYS A 31 -4.49 8.70 -23.79
CA LYS A 31 -5.04 9.63 -24.80
C LYS A 31 -6.55 9.73 -24.69
N LYS A 32 -7.07 10.94 -24.82
CA LYS A 32 -8.50 11.22 -24.98
C LYS A 32 -8.72 11.92 -26.30
N GLU A 33 -9.37 11.22 -27.22
CA GLU A 33 -9.85 11.83 -28.44
C GLU A 33 -11.18 12.52 -28.14
N SER A 34 -11.20 13.85 -28.31
CA SER A 34 -12.42 14.64 -28.34
C SER A 34 -12.65 15.14 -29.76
N SER A 35 -13.87 15.60 -30.09
CA SER A 35 -14.20 16.12 -31.42
C SER A 35 -13.31 17.28 -31.87
N ASN A 36 -12.62 17.95 -30.95
CA ASN A 36 -11.89 19.20 -31.20
C ASN A 36 -10.38 19.11 -30.88
N SER A 37 -9.91 18.10 -30.14
CA SER A 37 -8.49 17.91 -29.77
C SER A 37 -8.18 16.50 -29.29
N ILE A 38 -6.90 16.12 -29.39
CA ILE A 38 -6.33 14.94 -28.71
C ILE A 38 -5.63 15.44 -27.45
N ASP A 39 -6.17 15.08 -26.29
CA ASP A 39 -5.53 15.36 -25.00
C ASP A 39 -4.67 14.16 -24.60
N GLU A 40 -3.39 14.39 -24.28
CA GLU A 40 -2.47 13.33 -23.85
C GLU A 40 -2.01 13.55 -22.40
N TYR A 41 -1.95 12.47 -21.62
CA TYR A 41 -1.42 12.46 -20.26
C TYR A 41 -0.36 11.38 -20.11
N SER A 42 0.84 11.76 -19.67
CA SER A 42 1.96 10.85 -19.47
C SER A 42 2.12 10.49 -17.99
N ILE A 43 2.11 9.19 -17.69
CA ILE A 43 2.48 8.63 -16.39
C ILE A 43 3.88 8.04 -16.53
N ASN A 44 4.82 8.46 -15.69
CA ASN A 44 6.19 7.99 -15.75
C ASN A 44 6.38 6.69 -14.96
N SER A 45 7.41 5.93 -15.31
CA SER A 45 7.91 4.72 -14.65
C SER A 45 8.22 4.79 -13.14
N ASN A 46 8.16 5.97 -12.55
CA ASN A 46 8.34 6.16 -11.11
C ASN A 46 7.04 6.54 -10.40
N ASP A 47 5.97 6.72 -11.16
CA ASP A 47 4.68 7.13 -10.63
C ASP A 47 3.90 5.92 -10.10
N LEU A 48 3.19 6.16 -9.00
CA LEU A 48 2.24 5.18 -8.47
C LEU A 48 0.96 5.25 -9.29
N ILE A 49 0.50 4.08 -9.70
CA ILE A 49 -0.79 3.90 -10.35
C ILE A 49 -1.67 2.99 -9.52
N LEU A 50 -2.97 3.24 -9.59
CA LEU A 50 -4.01 2.37 -9.06
C LEU A 50 -4.95 2.06 -10.21
N ILE A 51 -5.12 0.78 -10.50
CA ILE A 51 -5.88 0.24 -11.61
C ILE A 51 -7.13 -0.40 -11.04
N LYS A 52 -8.29 0.09 -11.47
CA LYS A 52 -9.58 -0.56 -11.23
C LYS A 52 -9.82 -1.53 -12.38
N CYS A 53 -9.91 -2.81 -12.07
CA CYS A 53 -10.19 -3.85 -13.06
C CYS A 53 -11.70 -4.00 -13.28
N LYS A 54 -12.08 -4.29 -14.53
CA LYS A 54 -13.43 -4.73 -14.89
C LYS A 54 -13.73 -6.01 -14.13
N ASN A 55 -14.75 -5.97 -13.28
CA ASN A 55 -15.10 -7.12 -12.47
C ASN A 55 -16.18 -7.94 -13.18
N LYS A 56 -15.82 -9.13 -13.69
CA LYS A 56 -16.80 -10.04 -14.33
C LYS A 56 -17.43 -11.04 -13.35
N ILE A 57 -16.88 -11.19 -12.13
CA ILE A 57 -17.18 -12.35 -11.26
C ILE A 57 -17.57 -11.96 -9.83
N PHE A 58 -17.05 -10.86 -9.26
CA PHE A 58 -17.29 -10.49 -7.86
C PHE A 58 -18.03 -9.15 -7.73
N PRO A 59 -18.79 -8.93 -6.63
CA PRO A 59 -19.49 -7.68 -6.38
C PRO A 59 -18.55 -6.50 -6.08
N ASP A 60 -17.36 -6.74 -5.50
CA ASP A 60 -16.46 -5.68 -5.06
C ASP A 60 -15.34 -5.40 -6.08
N PRO A 61 -15.19 -4.14 -6.57
CA PRO A 61 -14.22 -3.80 -7.61
C PRO A 61 -12.80 -4.16 -7.19
N LYS A 62 -12.11 -4.94 -8.04
CA LYS A 62 -10.72 -5.32 -7.81
C LYS A 62 -9.81 -4.14 -8.14
N PHE A 63 -9.12 -3.62 -7.13
CA PHE A 63 -8.08 -2.62 -7.28
C PHE A 63 -6.70 -3.25 -7.21
N LEU A 64 -5.89 -3.00 -8.23
CA LEU A 64 -4.46 -3.31 -8.27
C LEU A 64 -3.68 -2.00 -8.21
N GLY A 65 -2.48 -1.99 -7.63
CA GLY A 65 -1.73 -0.76 -7.58
C GLY A 65 -0.28 -0.99 -7.23
N GLY A 66 0.58 -0.13 -7.76
CA GLY A 66 2.03 -0.25 -7.65
C GLY A 66 2.74 0.85 -8.42
N GLN A 67 4.06 0.78 -8.44
CA GLN A 67 4.90 1.66 -9.26
C GLN A 67 4.79 1.19 -10.71
N PHE A 68 4.37 2.06 -11.62
CA PHE A 68 4.32 1.74 -13.04
C PHE A 68 5.73 1.38 -13.53
N ILE A 69 5.89 0.31 -14.32
CA ILE A 69 7.18 -0.03 -14.93
C ILE A 69 7.14 0.21 -16.43
N GLY A 70 6.07 -0.24 -17.09
CA GLY A 70 6.05 -0.34 -18.53
C GLY A 70 4.78 -0.93 -19.12
N THR A 71 4.63 -0.81 -20.43
CA THR A 71 3.61 -1.48 -21.23
C THR A 71 4.27 -2.44 -22.21
N LYS A 72 3.70 -3.65 -22.35
CA LYS A 72 4.15 -4.63 -23.35
C LYS A 72 3.03 -5.60 -23.71
N ASP A 73 2.88 -5.96 -24.98
CA ASP A 73 2.00 -7.05 -25.44
C ASP A 73 0.54 -6.95 -24.93
N ASN A 74 -0.04 -5.74 -24.88
CA ASN A 74 -1.36 -5.45 -24.28
C ASN A 74 -1.47 -5.64 -22.75
N TYR A 75 -0.35 -5.54 -22.03
CA TYR A 75 -0.32 -5.53 -20.57
C TYR A 75 0.33 -4.26 -20.03
N ILE A 76 -0.19 -3.77 -18.90
CA ILE A 76 0.53 -2.83 -18.02
C ILE A 76 1.26 -3.66 -16.97
N PHE A 77 2.55 -3.39 -16.81
CA PHE A 77 3.41 -3.95 -15.79
C PHE A 77 3.65 -2.93 -14.68
N PHE A 78 3.53 -3.39 -13.44
CA PHE A 78 3.76 -2.56 -12.27
C PHE A 78 4.44 -3.36 -11.16
N GLU A 79 5.23 -2.66 -10.35
CA GLU A 79 5.94 -3.22 -9.21
C GLU A 79 5.14 -2.99 -7.94
N THR A 80 4.83 -4.06 -7.21
CA THR A 80 4.33 -3.97 -5.84
C THR A 80 5.48 -4.21 -4.88
N LYS A 81 5.68 -3.25 -3.96
CA LYS A 81 6.68 -3.39 -2.89
C LYS A 81 5.96 -3.87 -1.63
N THR A 82 6.36 -5.05 -1.15
CA THR A 82 5.93 -5.52 0.16
C THR A 82 6.60 -4.70 1.27
N LEU A 83 6.04 -4.77 2.47
CA LEU A 83 6.63 -4.19 3.69
C LEU A 83 8.08 -4.63 3.95
N LEU A 84 8.46 -5.82 3.48
CA LEU A 84 9.82 -6.37 3.62
C LEU A 84 10.75 -5.95 2.48
N GLY A 85 10.35 -4.96 1.66
CA GLY A 85 11.11 -4.49 0.51
C GLY A 85 11.18 -5.46 -0.66
N ARG A 86 10.55 -6.65 -0.57
CA ARG A 86 10.45 -7.58 -1.71
C ARG A 86 9.57 -6.96 -2.77
N LYS A 87 10.14 -6.85 -3.97
CA LYS A 87 9.48 -6.39 -5.19
C LYS A 87 8.80 -7.58 -5.85
N SER A 88 7.52 -7.44 -6.16
CA SER A 88 6.79 -8.38 -7.00
C SER A 88 6.38 -7.65 -8.27
N LEU A 89 6.69 -8.25 -9.42
CA LEU A 89 6.21 -7.76 -10.70
C LEU A 89 4.81 -8.30 -10.93
N GLU A 90 3.85 -7.41 -11.14
CA GLU A 90 2.48 -7.74 -11.47
C GLU A 90 2.14 -7.16 -12.84
N SER A 91 1.17 -7.77 -13.52
CA SER A 91 0.68 -7.30 -14.80
C SER A 91 -0.84 -7.41 -14.89
N VAL A 92 -1.43 -6.56 -15.73
CA VAL A 92 -2.87 -6.56 -16.02
C VAL A 92 -3.09 -6.34 -17.51
N ASN A 93 -4.00 -7.12 -18.10
CA ASN A 93 -4.38 -6.98 -19.49
C ASN A 93 -5.16 -5.68 -19.69
N LEU A 94 -4.84 -4.90 -20.73
CA LEU A 94 -5.52 -3.63 -21.04
C LEU A 94 -7.04 -3.78 -21.18
N ASN A 95 -7.50 -4.91 -21.71
CA ASN A 95 -8.93 -5.17 -21.90
C ASN A 95 -9.69 -5.33 -20.58
N ASP A 96 -9.00 -5.69 -19.50
CA ASP A 96 -9.56 -5.90 -18.17
C ASP A 96 -9.50 -4.63 -17.32
N ILE A 97 -9.03 -3.50 -17.86
CA ILE A 97 -8.95 -2.23 -17.13
C ILE A 97 -10.23 -1.42 -17.32
N GLU A 98 -10.84 -1.02 -16.22
CA GLU A 98 -11.98 -0.09 -16.21
C GLU A 98 -11.51 1.35 -16.04
N ALA A 99 -10.57 1.58 -15.12
CA ALA A 99 -10.02 2.92 -14.88
C ALA A 99 -8.59 2.85 -14.36
N VAL A 100 -7.80 3.87 -14.71
CA VAL A 100 -6.47 4.13 -14.15
C VAL A 100 -6.55 5.39 -13.30
N TYR A 101 -5.94 5.35 -12.13
CA TYR A 101 -5.83 6.47 -11.21
C TYR A 101 -4.35 6.79 -11.04
N ALA A 102 -3.99 8.06 -11.26
CA ALA A 102 -2.62 8.56 -11.10
C ALA A 102 -2.52 9.53 -9.90
N GLY A 103 -1.31 9.62 -9.34
CA GLY A 103 -0.97 10.50 -8.23
C GLY A 103 -0.62 9.73 -6.95
N ASN A 104 -0.98 10.27 -5.79
CA ASN A 104 -0.66 9.67 -4.49
C ASN A 104 -1.61 8.51 -4.10
N VAL A 105 -1.68 7.50 -4.96
CA VAL A 105 -2.60 6.36 -4.86
C VAL A 105 -1.92 5.12 -4.27
N ARG A 106 -2.69 4.29 -3.56
CA ARG A 106 -2.26 3.01 -3.00
C ARG A 106 -3.45 2.06 -2.90
N THR A 107 -3.20 0.76 -2.92
CA THR A 107 -4.26 -0.21 -2.67
C THR A 107 -4.72 -0.15 -1.21
N TRP A 108 -5.98 -0.50 -0.95
CA TRP A 108 -6.48 -0.58 0.43
C TRP A 108 -5.67 -1.57 1.28
N LYS A 109 -5.22 -2.69 0.68
CA LYS A 109 -4.38 -3.70 1.33
C LYS A 109 -3.04 -3.13 1.79
N ASP A 110 -2.38 -2.32 0.96
CA ASP A 110 -1.11 -1.69 1.34
C ASP A 110 -1.29 -0.67 2.46
N LEU A 111 -2.38 0.10 2.40
CA LEU A 111 -2.73 1.05 3.45
C LEU A 111 -3.08 0.34 4.76
N HIS A 112 -3.84 -0.76 4.70
CA HIS A 112 -4.19 -1.58 5.85
C HIS A 112 -2.95 -2.10 6.57
N ARG A 113 -2.00 -2.65 5.80
CA ARG A 113 -0.73 -3.13 6.36
C ARG A 113 0.12 -1.99 6.94
N LYS A 114 0.20 -0.85 6.24
CA LYS A 114 0.91 0.35 6.73
C LYS A 114 0.35 0.82 8.06
N TRP A 115 -0.96 0.99 8.15
CA TRP A 115 -1.63 1.45 9.37
C TRP A 115 -1.55 0.43 10.49
N SER A 116 -1.64 -0.86 10.19
CA SER A 116 -1.44 -1.92 11.17
C SER A 116 -0.04 -1.86 11.80
N LEU A 117 1.00 -1.67 10.99
CA LEU A 117 2.37 -1.52 11.50
C LEU A 117 2.50 -0.27 12.37
N TYR A 118 1.98 0.87 11.91
CA TYR A 118 2.04 2.11 12.69
C TYR A 118 1.33 2.00 14.04
N LEU A 119 0.13 1.42 14.06
CA LEU A 119 -0.59 1.20 15.31
C LEU A 119 0.17 0.25 16.23
N SER A 120 0.73 -0.84 15.69
CA SER A 120 1.56 -1.77 16.45
C SER A 120 2.76 -1.07 17.10
N LEU A 121 3.44 -0.16 16.39
CA LEU A 121 4.54 0.62 16.96
C LEU A 121 4.08 1.60 18.06
N LEU A 122 2.93 2.25 17.87
CA LEU A 122 2.35 3.17 18.85
C LEU A 122 1.98 2.49 20.18
N ILE A 123 1.71 1.18 20.14
CA ILE A 123 1.29 0.38 21.29
C ILE A 123 2.47 -0.05 22.18
N ILE A 124 3.71 0.01 21.67
CA ILE A 124 4.91 -0.46 22.38
C ILE A 124 5.07 0.19 23.76
N PRO A 125 5.02 1.52 23.93
CA PRO A 125 5.25 2.14 25.24
C PRO A 125 4.23 1.69 26.29
N GLY A 126 2.94 1.68 25.94
CA GLY A 126 1.88 1.21 26.84
C GLY A 126 2.03 -0.28 27.19
N SER A 127 2.51 -1.09 26.25
CA SER A 127 2.76 -2.51 26.52
C SER A 127 3.91 -2.72 27.51
N ILE A 128 4.96 -1.91 27.43
CA ILE A 128 6.07 -1.91 28.39
C ILE A 128 5.56 -1.48 29.78
N GLU A 129 4.70 -0.47 29.86
CA GLU A 129 4.11 -0.02 31.12
C GLU A 129 3.25 -1.13 31.76
N MET A 130 2.41 -1.80 30.96
CA MET A 130 1.60 -2.93 31.43
C MET A 130 2.46 -4.11 31.90
N GLY A 131 3.55 -4.42 31.19
CA GLY A 131 4.49 -5.46 31.60
C GLY A 131 5.28 -5.14 32.88
N ASN A 132 5.34 -3.85 33.26
CA ASN A 132 5.94 -3.42 34.53
C ASN A 132 4.92 -3.27 35.66
N SER A 133 3.63 -3.49 35.39
CA SER A 133 2.58 -3.31 36.39
C SER A 133 2.64 -4.37 37.49
N SER A 134 2.11 -4.02 38.67
CA SER A 134 1.97 -4.92 39.82
C SER A 134 0.95 -6.05 39.60
N TYR A 135 0.23 -6.04 38.48
CA TYR A 135 -0.81 -7.02 38.14
C TYR A 135 -0.29 -8.15 37.23
N VAL A 136 1.00 -8.14 36.87
CA VAL A 136 1.62 -9.24 36.12
C VAL A 136 1.69 -10.47 37.02
N THR A 137 1.18 -11.60 36.50
CA THR A 137 1.16 -12.88 37.23
C THR A 137 2.55 -13.28 37.70
N ASP A 138 2.64 -13.72 38.95
CA ASP A 138 3.87 -14.24 39.55
C ASP A 138 4.48 -15.35 38.68
N GLY A 139 5.79 -15.25 38.42
CA GLY A 139 6.53 -16.17 37.56
C GLY A 139 6.62 -15.78 36.08
N VAL A 140 5.95 -14.71 35.64
CA VAL A 140 6.08 -14.16 34.29
C VAL A 140 7.09 -13.01 34.28
N SER A 141 8.07 -13.04 33.36
CA SER A 141 9.02 -11.92 33.22
C SER A 141 8.33 -10.69 32.64
N LYS A 142 8.81 -9.50 33.03
CA LYS A 142 8.28 -8.21 32.57
C LYS A 142 8.33 -8.06 31.06
N GLU A 143 9.39 -8.55 30.44
CA GLU A 143 9.58 -8.56 29.00
C GLU A 143 8.54 -9.44 28.30
N PHE A 144 8.31 -10.64 28.83
CA PHE A 144 7.30 -11.54 28.27
C PHE A 144 5.89 -10.97 28.41
N ALA A 145 5.57 -10.37 29.56
CA ALA A 145 4.29 -9.69 29.77
C ALA A 145 4.10 -8.53 28.79
N ALA A 146 5.14 -7.72 28.56
CA ALA A 146 5.12 -6.62 27.59
C ALA A 146 4.95 -7.11 26.15
N ILE A 147 5.66 -8.16 25.74
CA ILE A 147 5.53 -8.74 24.38
C ILE A 147 4.12 -9.33 24.18
N SER A 148 3.60 -10.01 25.20
CA SER A 148 2.25 -10.58 25.18
C SER A 148 1.18 -9.50 25.01
N ALA A 149 1.26 -8.43 25.82
CA ALA A 149 0.37 -7.28 25.72
C ALA A 149 0.48 -6.62 24.34
N TRP A 150 1.70 -6.35 23.87
CA TRP A 150 1.93 -5.75 22.56
C TRP A 150 1.34 -6.58 21.43
N SER A 151 1.55 -7.90 21.47
CA SER A 151 1.03 -8.83 20.45
C SER A 151 -0.50 -8.83 20.42
N MET A 152 -1.14 -8.89 21.58
CA MET A 152 -2.60 -8.86 21.71
C MET A 152 -3.18 -7.54 21.17
N PHE A 153 -2.67 -6.39 21.61
CA PHE A 153 -3.19 -5.10 21.18
C PHE A 153 -2.85 -4.78 19.72
N SER A 154 -1.72 -5.26 19.21
CA SER A 154 -1.37 -5.16 17.79
C SER A 154 -2.34 -5.99 16.93
N MET A 155 -2.69 -7.20 17.36
CA MET A 155 -3.67 -8.05 16.67
C MET A 155 -5.06 -7.41 16.68
N LEU A 156 -5.51 -6.90 17.82
CA LEU A 156 -6.78 -6.15 17.91
C LEU A 156 -6.77 -4.96 16.95
N SER A 157 -5.68 -4.19 16.94
CA SER A 157 -5.55 -3.02 16.06
C SER A 157 -5.54 -3.37 14.59
N TYR A 158 -4.90 -4.48 14.21
CA TYR A 158 -4.92 -5.01 12.84
C TYR A 158 -6.33 -5.39 12.38
N LEU A 159 -7.15 -5.95 13.27
CA LEU A 159 -8.50 -6.44 12.95
C LEU A 159 -9.59 -5.36 13.02
N THR A 160 -9.43 -4.33 13.85
CA THR A 160 -10.49 -3.33 14.09
C THR A 160 -10.14 -1.94 13.58
N TYR A 161 -9.05 -1.34 14.08
CA TYR A 161 -8.71 0.06 13.81
C TYR A 161 -8.04 0.26 12.46
N ALA A 162 -7.11 -0.63 12.08
CA ALA A 162 -6.39 -0.53 10.82
C ALA A 162 -7.31 -0.57 9.59
N PRO A 163 -8.35 -1.43 9.51
CA PRO A 163 -9.31 -1.44 8.40
C PRO A 163 -10.08 -0.13 8.24
N ILE A 164 -10.48 0.48 9.36
CA ILE A 164 -11.24 1.74 9.38
C ILE A 164 -10.35 2.87 8.86
N ILE A 165 -9.16 3.02 9.43
CA ILE A 165 -8.23 4.09 9.05
C ILE A 165 -7.75 3.90 7.61
N SER A 166 -7.45 2.67 7.19
CA SER A 166 -7.04 2.39 5.81
C SER A 166 -8.16 2.65 4.81
N SER A 167 -9.42 2.40 5.17
CA SER A 167 -10.58 2.74 4.34
C SER A 167 -10.72 4.26 4.17
N ILE A 168 -10.59 5.02 5.26
CA ILE A 168 -10.64 6.50 5.21
C ILE A 168 -9.49 7.04 4.35
N ASP A 169 -8.26 6.57 4.57
CA ASP A 169 -7.07 7.00 3.82
C ASP A 169 -7.19 6.62 2.33
N PHE A 170 -7.64 5.40 2.03
CA PHE A 170 -7.91 4.94 0.67
C PHE A 170 -8.91 5.86 -0.04
N ASN A 171 -10.06 6.12 0.60
CA ASN A 171 -11.11 6.95 0.03
C ASN A 171 -10.65 8.40 -0.19
N LYS A 172 -9.87 8.97 0.74
CA LYS A 172 -9.30 10.31 0.59
C LYS A 172 -8.32 10.37 -0.59
N ARG A 173 -7.43 9.39 -0.72
CA ARG A 173 -6.48 9.29 -1.83
C ARG A 173 -7.19 9.10 -3.16
N ASN A 174 -8.16 8.20 -3.20
CA ASN A 174 -8.93 7.90 -4.40
C ASN A 174 -9.73 9.10 -4.90
N ARG A 175 -10.29 9.92 -3.99
CA ARG A 175 -10.99 11.18 -4.33
C ARG A 175 -10.06 12.26 -4.88
N ASN A 176 -8.83 12.31 -4.39
CA ASN A 176 -7.82 13.29 -4.81
C ASN A 176 -7.00 12.83 -6.01
N ALA A 177 -7.19 11.59 -6.46
CA ALA A 177 -6.46 11.03 -7.59
C ALA A 177 -7.03 11.51 -8.91
N ILE A 178 -6.16 11.64 -9.92
CA ILE A 178 -6.58 11.91 -11.28
C ILE A 178 -7.10 10.60 -11.86
N LYS A 179 -8.39 10.53 -12.17
CA LYS A 179 -9.06 9.31 -12.65
C LYS A 179 -9.24 9.36 -14.16
N PHE A 180 -8.81 8.30 -14.84
CA PHE A 180 -8.97 8.07 -16.26
C PHE A 180 -9.82 6.83 -16.48
N ILE A 181 -11.03 6.99 -17.02
CA ILE A 181 -11.93 5.87 -17.35
C ILE A 181 -11.50 5.32 -18.70
N ILE A 182 -11.10 4.05 -18.75
CA ILE A 182 -10.60 3.40 -19.96
C ILE A 182 -11.77 2.82 -20.73
N GLY A 183 -12.02 3.35 -21.92
CA GLY A 183 -13.14 2.97 -22.76
C GLY A 183 -13.02 3.57 -24.16
N PRO A 184 -13.82 3.10 -25.14
CA PRO A 184 -13.70 3.50 -26.54
C PRO A 184 -13.77 5.02 -26.74
N ASP A 185 -14.64 5.69 -25.97
CA ASP A 185 -14.96 7.11 -26.13
C ASP A 185 -14.41 8.00 -25.00
N HIS A 186 -13.51 7.48 -24.16
CA HIS A 186 -13.03 8.20 -22.96
C HIS A 186 -11.52 8.35 -22.94
N TRP A 187 -10.81 7.29 -22.59
CA TRP A 187 -9.35 7.27 -22.58
C TRP A 187 -8.87 5.93 -23.12
N SER A 188 -7.86 5.98 -23.98
CA SER A 188 -7.14 4.82 -24.48
C SER A 188 -5.71 4.80 -23.94
N ILE A 189 -5.15 3.60 -23.82
CA ILE A 189 -3.76 3.38 -23.39
C ILE A 189 -2.95 3.09 -24.65
N ASN A 190 -1.87 3.84 -24.85
CA ASN A 190 -0.98 3.73 -26.01
C ASN A 190 0.39 3.16 -25.63
#